data_AF-A0AA42E7G4-F1
#
_entry.id   AF-A0AA42E7G4-F1
#
_cell.length_a   1.000
_cell.length_b   1.000
_cell.length_c   1.000
_cell.angle_alpha   90.00
_cell.angle_beta   90.00
_cell.angle_gamma   90.00
#
_symmetry.space_group_name_H-M   'P 1'
#
loop_
_entity.id
_entity.type
_entity.pdbx_description
1 polymer ?
#
loop_
_entity_poly.entity_id
_entity_poly.type
_entity_poly.pdbx_seq_one_letter_code
_entity_poly.pdbx_strand_id
1 'polypeptide(L)'
;MSRGDGNAPSPGPPRFAAAQALVAEAITAAEAAGIGTETVVSVLLCEALARMVATGGEGWTADLLGRIAVDLRYGRVPGSPVQ
;
A
#
# COMPACT_ATOMS: atom_id res chain seq x y z
N MET A 1 40.78 -6.45 25.93
CA MET A 1 40.84 -5.11 25.31
C MET A 1 39.89 -5.11 24.12
N SER A 2 39.09 -4.05 24.02
CA SER A 2 38.22 -3.59 22.92
C SER A 2 37.07 -4.47 22.40
N ARG A 3 35.87 -4.09 22.86
CA ARG A 3 34.62 -4.11 22.10
C ARG A 3 34.82 -3.40 20.76
N GLY A 4 34.36 -4.02 19.67
CA GLY A 4 34.08 -3.35 18.41
C GLY A 4 32.57 -3.26 18.24
N ASP A 5 31.98 -2.20 18.81
CA ASP A 5 30.67 -1.71 18.42
C ASP A 5 30.76 -1.08 17.03
N GLY A 6 29.68 -1.20 16.25
CA GLY A 6 29.39 -0.26 15.17
C GLY A 6 29.30 -0.88 13.78
N ASN A 7 28.11 -1.39 13.44
CA ASN A 7 27.28 -0.85 12.35
C ASN A 7 25.99 -1.68 12.24
N ALA A 8 25.09 -1.56 13.22
CA ALA A 8 23.72 -1.95 12.97
C ALA A 8 23.12 -0.86 12.07
N PRO A 9 22.67 -1.17 10.83
CA PRO A 9 21.94 -0.17 10.06
C PRO A 9 20.75 0.25 10.90
N SER A 10 20.63 1.55 11.19
CA SER A 10 19.45 2.09 11.86
C SER A 10 18.22 1.55 11.14
N PRO A 11 17.24 0.96 11.85
CA PRO A 11 16.03 0.52 11.21
C PRO A 11 15.32 1.79 10.77
N GLY A 12 15.54 2.18 9.52
CA GLY A 12 14.68 3.14 8.86
C GLY A 12 13.23 2.68 9.05
N PRO A 13 12.26 3.61 9.05
CA PRO A 13 10.85 3.22 9.15
C PRO A 13 10.60 2.04 8.20
N PRO A 14 9.88 0.99 8.63
CA PRO A 14 9.66 -0.19 7.81
C PRO A 14 9.21 0.28 6.44
N ARG A 15 9.82 -0.21 5.35
CA ARG A 15 9.69 0.34 3.98
C ARG A 15 8.24 0.69 3.59
N PHE A 16 7.28 -0.04 4.16
CA PHE A 16 5.86 0.19 4.04
C PHE A 16 5.35 1.51 4.67
N ALA A 17 5.77 1.88 5.88
CA ALA A 17 5.39 3.14 6.53
C ALA A 17 5.89 4.36 5.75
N ALA A 18 7.11 4.29 5.20
CA ALA A 18 7.62 5.32 4.30
C ALA A 18 6.79 5.42 3.02
N ALA A 19 6.39 4.29 2.43
CA ALA A 19 5.50 4.27 1.26
C ALA A 19 4.10 4.84 1.58
N GLN A 20 3.56 4.57 2.77
CA GLN A 20 2.30 5.16 3.22
C GLN A 20 2.37 6.69 3.32
N ALA A 21 3.45 7.23 3.86
CA ALA A 21 3.67 8.68 3.93
C ALA A 21 3.72 9.31 2.53
N LEU A 22 4.47 8.70 1.61
CA LEU A 22 4.55 9.17 0.21
C LEU A 22 3.20 9.16 -0.50
N VAL A 23 2.37 8.14 -0.26
CA VAL A 23 1.02 8.06 -0.83
C VAL A 23 0.11 9.15 -0.24
N ALA A 24 0.19 9.40 1.07
CA ALA A 24 -0.58 10.46 1.72
C ALA A 24 -0.19 11.86 1.21
N GLU A 25 1.11 12.10 1.01
CA GLU A 25 1.62 13.34 0.40
C GLU A 25 1.12 13.51 -1.04
N ALA A 26 1.15 12.44 -1.84
CA ALA A 26 0.66 12.46 -3.22
C ALA A 26 -0.85 12.76 -3.30
N ILE A 27 -1.66 12.19 -2.39
CA ILE A 27 -3.09 12.50 -2.29
C ILE A 27 -3.29 13.98 -1.95
N THR A 28 -2.56 14.50 -0.97
CA THR A 28 -2.65 15.91 -0.55
C THR A 28 -2.29 16.86 -1.70
N ALA A 29 -1.22 16.56 -2.44
CA ALA A 29 -0.80 17.36 -3.60
C ALA A 29 -1.83 17.30 -4.74
N ALA A 30 -2.41 16.13 -4.98
CA ALA A 30 -3.45 15.94 -5.98
C ALA A 30 -4.72 16.71 -5.64
N GLU A 31 -5.16 16.69 -4.38
CA GLU A 31 -6.31 17.47 -3.89
C GLU A 31 -6.07 18.98 -4.08
N ALA A 32 -4.87 19.47 -3.76
CA ALA A 32 -4.49 20.87 -4.01
C ALA A 32 -4.52 21.25 -5.50
N ALA A 33 -4.34 20.28 -6.39
CA ALA A 33 -4.43 20.44 -7.85
C ALA A 33 -5.86 20.24 -8.40
N GLY A 34 -6.86 20.00 -7.54
CA GLY A 34 -8.24 19.73 -7.95
C GLY A 34 -8.47 18.32 -8.51
N ILE A 35 -7.52 17.40 -8.30
CA ILE A 35 -7.66 15.99 -8.67
C ILE A 35 -8.37 15.28 -7.53
N GLY A 36 -9.50 14.64 -7.83
CA GLY A 36 -10.26 13.87 -6.84
C GLY A 36 -9.47 12.68 -6.29
N THR A 37 -9.65 12.38 -5.01
CA THR A 37 -9.02 11.25 -4.31
C THR A 37 -9.30 9.92 -5.02
N GLU A 38 -10.51 9.75 -5.58
CA GLU A 38 -10.88 8.58 -6.40
C GLU A 38 -9.93 8.36 -7.59
N THR A 39 -9.56 9.44 -8.29
CA THR A 39 -8.64 9.37 -9.43
C THR A 39 -7.25 8.94 -8.98
N VAL A 40 -6.75 9.50 -7.87
CA VAL A 40 -5.43 9.15 -7.32
C VAL A 40 -5.40 7.67 -6.92
N VAL A 41 -6.42 7.21 -6.19
CA VAL A 41 -6.55 5.81 -5.78
C VAL A 41 -6.64 4.89 -7.00
N SER A 42 -7.40 5.27 -8.03
CA SER A 42 -7.53 4.48 -9.27
C SER A 42 -6.18 4.31 -9.98
N VAL A 43 -5.41 5.38 -10.14
CA VAL A 43 -4.07 5.33 -10.76
C VAL A 43 -3.13 4.43 -9.95
N LEU A 44 -3.09 4.61 -8.63
CA LEU A 44 -2.25 3.80 -7.75
C LEU A 44 -2.64 2.32 -7.81
N LEU A 45 -3.94 2.00 -7.86
CA LEU A 45 -4.44 0.64 -7.97
C LEU A 45 -4.08 -0.02 -9.31
N CYS A 46 -4.25 0.69 -10.43
CA CYS A 46 -3.87 0.18 -11.75
C CYS A 46 -2.37 -0.18 -11.81
N GLU A 47 -1.53 0.71 -11.29
CA GLU A 47 -0.07 0.53 -11.24
C GLU A 47 0.36 -0.58 -10.26
N ALA A 48 -0.33 -0.70 -9.12
CA ALA A 48 -0.08 -1.76 -8.15
C ALA A 48 -0.51 -3.13 -8.71
N LEU A 49 -1.64 -3.19 -9.41
CA LEU A 49 -2.17 -4.44 -9.97
C LEU A 49 -1.20 -5.08 -10.96
N ALA A 50 -0.61 -4.28 -11.86
CA ALA A 50 0.39 -4.77 -12.80
C ALA A 50 1.61 -5.39 -12.07
N ARG A 51 2.07 -4.75 -11.00
CA ARG A 51 3.19 -5.25 -10.17
C ARG A 51 2.81 -6.50 -9.37
N MET A 52 1.57 -6.58 -8.89
CA MET A 52 1.03 -7.74 -8.20
C MET A 52 0.99 -8.97 -9.11
N VAL A 53 0.50 -8.83 -10.34
CA VAL A 53 0.52 -9.90 -11.34
C VAL A 53 1.95 -10.32 -11.67
N ALA A 54 2.86 -9.36 -11.87
CA ALA A 54 4.26 -9.65 -12.18
C ALA A 54 5.00 -10.39 -11.04
N THR A 55 4.62 -10.14 -9.78
CA THR A 55 5.30 -10.71 -8.60
C THR A 55 4.66 -12.01 -8.13
N GLY A 56 3.32 -12.06 -8.06
CA GLY A 56 2.56 -13.16 -7.48
C GLY A 56 1.81 -14.04 -8.48
N GLY A 57 1.74 -13.63 -9.76
CA GLY A 57 0.99 -14.31 -10.80
C GLY A 57 -0.50 -13.93 -10.83
N GLU A 58 -1.15 -14.25 -11.95
CA GLU A 58 -2.55 -13.91 -12.22
C GLU A 58 -3.52 -14.59 -11.23
N GLY A 59 -3.33 -15.89 -10.96
CA GLY A 59 -4.23 -16.65 -10.08
C GLY A 59 -4.26 -16.11 -8.65
N TRP A 60 -3.09 -15.90 -8.04
CA TRP A 60 -2.99 -15.30 -6.71
C TRP A 60 -3.60 -13.90 -6.65
N THR A 61 -3.37 -13.09 -7.69
CA THR A 61 -3.89 -11.73 -7.78
C THR A 61 -5.42 -11.75 -7.87
N ALA A 62 -5.99 -12.63 -8.70
CA ALA A 62 -7.42 -12.81 -8.84
C ALA A 62 -8.07 -13.26 -7.52
N ASP A 63 -7.46 -14.20 -6.80
CA ASP A 63 -7.94 -14.67 -5.50
C ASP A 63 -7.93 -13.57 -4.42
N LEU A 64 -6.91 -12.70 -4.44
CA LEU A 64 -6.85 -11.55 -3.53
C LEU A 64 -7.93 -10.51 -3.85
N LEU A 65 -8.08 -10.14 -5.13
CA LEU A 65 -9.13 -9.21 -5.56
C LEU A 65 -10.53 -9.74 -5.26
N GLY A 66 -10.77 -11.04 -5.47
CA GLY A 66 -12.04 -11.69 -5.16
C GLY A 66 -12.39 -11.58 -3.67
N ARG A 67 -11.42 -11.79 -2.77
CA ARG A 67 -11.62 -11.63 -1.32
C ARG A 67 -11.97 -10.19 -0.95
N ILE A 68 -11.25 -9.21 -1.49
CA ILE A 68 -11.53 -7.78 -1.26
C ILE A 68 -12.93 -7.41 -1.74
N ALA A 69 -13.33 -7.86 -2.94
CA ALA A 69 -14.64 -7.59 -3.49
C ALA A 69 -15.77 -8.19 -2.65
N VAL A 70 -15.58 -9.41 -2.12
CA VAL A 70 -16.51 -10.04 -1.19
C VAL A 70 -16.63 -9.22 0.10
N ASP A 71 -15.51 -8.79 0.69
CA ASP A 71 -15.54 -7.99 1.92
C ASP A 71 -16.27 -6.66 1.72
N LEU A 72 -15.99 -5.96 0.62
CA LEU A 72 -16.67 -4.71 0.28
C LEU A 72 -18.17 -4.90 0.07
N ARG A 73 -18.62 -6.02 -0.53
CA ARG A 73 -20.04 -6.34 -0.69
C ARG A 73 -20.78 -6.43 0.65
N TYR A 74 -20.09 -6.82 1.72
CA TYR A 74 -20.63 -6.90 3.07
C TYR A 74 -20.33 -5.65 3.91
N GLY A 75 -19.88 -4.56 3.28
CA GLY A 75 -19.55 -3.31 3.96
C GLY A 75 -18.31 -3.38 4.85
N ARG A 76 -17.46 -4.41 4.67
CA ARG A 76 -16.21 -4.56 5.41
C ARG A 76 -15.07 -3.97 4.61
N VAL A 77 -14.29 -3.11 5.24
CA VAL A 77 -13.02 -2.63 4.67
C VAL A 77 -11.92 -3.60 5.11
N PRO A 78 -11.22 -4.26 4.17
CA PRO A 78 -10.12 -5.16 4.52
C PRO A 78 -9.07 -4.44 5.38
N GLY A 79 -8.74 -5.01 6.54
CA GLY A 79 -7.75 -4.46 7.47
C GLY A 79 -8.30 -3.47 8.50
N SER A 80 -9.59 -3.13 8.48
CA SER A 80 -10.21 -2.41 9.60
C SER A 80 -10.42 -3.36 10.79
N PRO A 81 -10.09 -2.95 12.04
CA PRO A 81 -10.37 -3.76 13.21
C PRO A 81 -11.88 -4.02 13.32
N VAL A 82 -12.24 -5.27 13.63
CA VAL A 82 -13.62 -5.63 13.97
C VAL A 82 -13.95 -4.88 15.27
N GLN A 83 -14.91 -3.96 15.19
CA GLN A 83 -15.49 -3.32 16.38
C GLN A 83 -16.44 -4.27 17.10
#